data_AF-A0A6P0JY11-F1
#
_entry.id   AF-A0A6P0JY11-F1
#
_cell.length_a   1.000
_cell.length_b   1.000
_cell.length_c   1.000
_cell.angle_alpha   90.00
_cell.angle_beta   90.00
_cell.angle_gamma   90.00
#
_symmetry.space_group_name_H-M   'P 1'
#
loop_
_entity.id
_entity.type
_entity.pdbx_description
1 polymer ?
#
loop_
_entity_poly.entity_id
_entity_poly.type
_entity_poly.pdbx_seq_one_letter_code
_entity_poly.pdbx_strand_id
1 'polypeptide(L)'
;MAPFWFAATIKAENPAEVSKLLETKVCQGCDLSGANLIGVELENGKMRLSNLSVANLSDANLEGAYFTGANLSGANLSGTNLQWANLVNADLKGANFSNADLSQASLRDAQIDNADFSGAIMTGAIMPDGTVHP
;
A
#
# COMPACT_ATOMS: atom_id res chain seq x y z
N MET A 1 -10.87 -5.74 -25.80
CA MET A 1 -11.42 -6.80 -24.92
C MET A 1 -10.94 -6.47 -23.52
N ALA A 2 -11.82 -5.96 -22.65
CA ALA A 2 -11.45 -5.66 -21.27
C ALA A 2 -11.31 -6.98 -20.49
N PRO A 3 -10.28 -7.14 -19.64
CA PRO A 3 -10.08 -8.37 -18.89
C PRO A 3 -11.20 -8.58 -17.86
N PHE A 4 -11.46 -9.86 -17.54
CA PHE A 4 -12.57 -10.37 -16.71
C PHE A 4 -12.44 -10.05 -15.19
N TRP A 5 -12.08 -8.82 -14.83
CA TRP A 5 -12.02 -8.33 -13.45
C TRP A 5 -13.04 -7.22 -13.14
N PHE A 6 -14.08 -7.09 -13.95
CA PHE A 6 -15.17 -6.11 -13.76
C PHE A 6 -16.26 -6.58 -12.76
N ALA A 7 -15.90 -7.42 -11.78
CA ALA A 7 -16.85 -8.01 -10.83
C ALA A 7 -16.59 -7.61 -9.36
N ALA A 8 -16.29 -6.34 -9.14
CA ALA A 8 -16.58 -5.63 -7.90
C ALA A 8 -16.57 -4.15 -8.25
N THR A 9 -17.60 -3.40 -7.89
CA THR A 9 -17.61 -1.95 -8.08
C THR A 9 -16.35 -1.37 -7.44
N ILE A 10 -15.43 -0.88 -8.28
CA ILE A 10 -14.29 -0.08 -7.85
C ILE A 10 -14.89 1.21 -7.28
N LYS A 11 -15.22 1.21 -5.99
CA LYS A 11 -15.49 2.44 -5.26
C LYS A 11 -14.14 3.11 -5.12
N ALA A 12 -13.87 4.08 -5.98
CA ALA A 12 -12.67 4.92 -5.96
C ALA A 12 -13.07 6.31 -6.43
N GLU A 13 -12.40 7.35 -5.94
CA GLU A 13 -12.65 8.71 -6.41
C GLU A 13 -12.34 8.85 -7.91
N ASN A 14 -11.33 8.13 -8.41
CA ASN A 14 -10.96 8.10 -9.82
C ASN A 14 -10.87 6.67 -10.41
N PRO A 15 -11.98 6.11 -10.93
CA PRO A 15 -12.00 4.75 -11.47
C PRO A 15 -11.03 4.52 -12.64
N ALA A 16 -10.75 5.54 -13.46
CA ALA A 16 -9.85 5.42 -14.60
C ALA A 16 -8.40 5.20 -14.17
N GLU A 17 -7.97 5.83 -13.08
CA GLU A 17 -6.64 5.64 -12.51
C GLU A 17 -6.51 4.28 -11.83
N VAL A 18 -7.58 3.76 -11.23
CA VAL A 18 -7.59 2.37 -10.76
C VAL A 18 -7.44 1.40 -11.92
N SER A 19 -8.19 1.55 -13.01
CA SER A 19 -8.04 0.69 -14.19
C SER A 19 -6.61 0.74 -14.74
N LYS A 20 -6.03 1.94 -14.85
CA LYS A 20 -4.63 2.11 -15.24
C LYS A 20 -3.67 1.38 -14.30
N LEU A 21 -3.86 1.48 -12.97
CA LEU A 21 -3.04 0.78 -11.99
C LEU A 21 -3.14 -0.74 -12.17
N LEU A 22 -4.35 -1.28 -12.31
CA LEU A 22 -4.57 -2.72 -12.43
C LEU A 22 -4.02 -3.29 -13.75
N GLU A 23 -4.06 -2.52 -14.84
CA GLU A 23 -3.53 -2.95 -16.13
C GLU A 23 -2.01 -2.83 -16.23
N THR A 24 -1.43 -1.79 -15.62
CA THR A 24 -0.02 -1.42 -15.86
C THR A 24 0.88 -1.61 -14.65
N LYS A 25 0.32 -1.76 -13.45
CA LYS A 25 0.99 -1.65 -12.15
C LYS A 25 1.73 -0.32 -11.95
N VAL A 26 1.41 0.72 -12.73
CA VAL A 26 2.07 2.03 -12.66
C VAL A 26 1.03 3.13 -12.53
N CYS A 27 1.10 3.85 -11.41
CA CYS A 27 0.27 5.01 -11.17
C CYS A 27 1.04 5.98 -10.26
N GLN A 28 1.89 6.83 -10.84
CA GLN A 28 2.64 7.85 -10.09
C GLN A 28 1.80 9.12 -9.95
N GLY A 29 1.62 9.60 -8.71
CA GLY A 29 0.82 10.79 -8.41
C GLY A 29 -0.67 10.63 -8.69
N CYS A 30 -1.16 9.40 -8.81
CA CYS A 30 -2.57 9.12 -9.06
C CYS A 30 -3.41 9.34 -7.80
N ASP A 31 -4.68 9.63 -8.00
CA ASP A 31 -5.70 9.63 -6.97
C ASP A 31 -6.44 8.30 -6.93
N LEU A 32 -6.06 7.48 -5.96
CA LEU A 32 -6.63 6.17 -5.64
C LEU A 32 -7.29 6.22 -4.26
N SER A 33 -7.64 7.42 -3.78
CA SER A 33 -8.25 7.58 -2.47
C SER A 33 -9.59 6.85 -2.38
N GLY A 34 -9.81 6.21 -1.23
CA GLY A 34 -10.98 5.38 -0.98
C GLY A 34 -11.13 4.16 -1.90
N ALA A 35 -10.13 3.86 -2.75
CA ALA A 35 -10.22 2.79 -3.72
C ALA A 35 -10.41 1.42 -3.05
N ASN A 36 -11.31 0.62 -3.60
CA ASN A 36 -11.43 -0.80 -3.26
C ASN A 36 -10.44 -1.62 -4.08
N LEU A 37 -9.37 -2.06 -3.45
CA LEU A 37 -8.24 -2.81 -4.01
C LEU A 37 -7.97 -4.08 -3.18
N ILE A 38 -9.02 -4.69 -2.63
CA ILE A 38 -8.90 -5.93 -1.84
C ILE A 38 -8.32 -7.05 -2.72
N GLY A 39 -7.29 -7.74 -2.21
CA GLY A 39 -6.74 -8.94 -2.84
C GLY A 39 -6.13 -8.72 -4.23
N VAL A 40 -5.78 -7.48 -4.59
CA VAL A 40 -5.17 -7.19 -5.89
C VAL A 40 -3.72 -7.67 -5.94
N GLU A 41 -3.28 -8.10 -7.12
CA GLU A 41 -1.90 -8.50 -7.39
C GLU A 41 -1.12 -7.32 -7.99
N LEU A 42 -0.38 -6.60 -7.15
CA LEU A 42 0.36 -5.38 -7.49
C LEU A 42 1.84 -5.46 -7.10
N GLU A 43 2.43 -6.65 -7.16
CA GLU A 43 3.86 -6.86 -6.90
C GLU A 43 4.70 -5.97 -7.81
N ASN A 44 5.71 -5.33 -7.24
CA ASN A 44 6.56 -4.32 -7.87
C ASN A 44 5.80 -3.10 -8.42
N GLY A 45 4.56 -2.87 -7.96
CA GLY A 45 3.73 -1.75 -8.38
C GLY A 45 4.37 -0.40 -8.07
N LYS A 46 4.22 0.56 -8.97
CA LYS A 46 4.83 1.89 -8.89
C LYS A 46 3.78 2.94 -8.56
N MET A 47 3.64 3.26 -7.28
CA MET A 47 2.62 4.16 -6.72
C MET A 47 3.25 5.35 -5.98
N ARG A 48 4.44 5.78 -6.40
CA ARG A 48 5.17 6.92 -5.81
C ARG A 48 4.30 8.18 -5.85
N LEU A 49 4.29 8.92 -4.74
CA LEU A 49 3.55 10.18 -4.57
C LEU A 49 2.02 10.06 -4.78
N SER A 50 1.47 8.86 -4.86
CA SER A 50 0.04 8.66 -5.10
C SER A 50 -0.77 8.81 -3.82
N ASN A 51 -2.02 9.21 -3.99
CA ASN A 51 -2.99 9.28 -2.90
C ASN A 51 -3.76 7.96 -2.82
N LEU A 52 -3.48 7.16 -1.81
CA LEU A 52 -4.21 5.95 -1.43
C LEU A 52 -4.86 6.13 -0.04
N SER A 53 -5.08 7.36 0.40
CA SER A 53 -5.73 7.62 1.69
C SER A 53 -7.08 6.91 1.75
N VAL A 54 -7.37 6.30 2.90
CA VAL A 54 -8.59 5.51 3.17
C VAL A 54 -8.91 4.40 2.15
N ALA A 55 -7.96 4.02 1.29
CA ALA A 55 -8.13 2.91 0.36
C ALA A 55 -8.17 1.58 1.12
N ASN A 56 -8.93 0.62 0.59
CA ASN A 56 -8.94 -0.74 1.12
C ASN A 56 -8.05 -1.64 0.25
N LEU A 57 -6.88 -1.98 0.77
CA LEU A 57 -5.87 -2.84 0.15
C LEU A 57 -5.76 -4.18 0.89
N SER A 58 -6.73 -4.56 1.73
CA SER A 58 -6.61 -5.77 2.53
C SER A 58 -6.35 -7.01 1.68
N ASP A 59 -5.48 -7.89 2.16
CA ASP A 59 -5.06 -9.11 1.50
C ASP A 59 -4.40 -8.92 0.12
N ALA A 60 -4.07 -7.68 -0.27
CA ALA A 60 -3.36 -7.41 -1.52
C ALA A 60 -1.91 -7.90 -1.46
N ASN A 61 -1.39 -8.30 -2.62
CA ASN A 61 0.01 -8.61 -2.80
C ASN A 61 0.76 -7.38 -3.33
N LEU A 62 1.58 -6.79 -2.47
CA LEU A 62 2.34 -5.55 -2.66
C LEU A 62 3.84 -5.79 -2.50
N GLU A 63 4.30 -7.02 -2.68
CA GLU A 63 5.72 -7.38 -2.59
C GLU A 63 6.56 -6.47 -3.50
N GLY A 64 7.59 -5.84 -2.93
CA GLY A 64 8.50 -4.94 -3.65
C GLY A 64 7.84 -3.68 -4.21
N ALA A 65 6.63 -3.32 -3.78
CA ALA A 65 5.92 -2.13 -4.27
C ALA A 65 6.63 -0.82 -3.86
N TYR A 66 6.52 0.20 -4.71
CA TYR A 66 7.13 1.51 -4.54
C TYR A 66 6.09 2.56 -4.17
N PHE A 67 6.03 2.89 -2.88
CA PHE A 67 5.14 3.88 -2.27
C PHE A 67 5.89 5.11 -1.76
N THR A 68 7.11 5.39 -2.24
CA THR A 68 7.90 6.53 -1.76
C THR A 68 7.09 7.83 -1.83
N GLY A 69 6.91 8.48 -0.68
CA GLY A 69 6.14 9.72 -0.53
C GLY A 69 4.63 9.60 -0.82
N ALA A 70 4.08 8.39 -0.89
CA ALA A 70 2.65 8.17 -1.08
C ALA A 70 1.86 8.54 0.19
N ASN A 71 0.62 8.96 0.00
CA ASN A 71 -0.32 9.13 1.10
C ASN A 71 -1.16 7.86 1.26
N LEU A 72 -0.98 7.13 2.35
CA LEU A 72 -1.74 5.93 2.73
C LEU A 72 -2.44 6.16 4.08
N SER A 73 -2.68 7.42 4.47
CA SER A 73 -3.30 7.76 5.75
C SER A 73 -4.68 7.09 5.86
N GLY A 74 -4.90 6.35 6.94
CA GLY A 74 -6.15 5.61 7.19
C GLY A 74 -6.43 4.45 6.23
N ALA A 75 -5.46 4.05 5.39
CA ALA A 75 -5.63 2.92 4.49
C ALA A 75 -5.74 1.60 5.28
N ASN A 76 -6.53 0.66 4.76
CA ASN A 76 -6.58 -0.69 5.28
C ASN A 76 -5.61 -1.59 4.50
N LEU A 77 -4.51 -1.98 5.14
CA LEU A 77 -3.45 -2.86 4.64
C LEU A 77 -3.40 -4.17 5.46
N SER A 78 -4.51 -4.55 6.09
CA SER A 78 -4.55 -5.77 6.89
C SER A 78 -4.28 -7.01 6.01
N GLY A 79 -3.43 -7.92 6.48
CA GLY A 79 -3.12 -9.17 5.77
C GLY A 79 -2.32 -9.00 4.48
N THR A 80 -1.85 -7.80 4.12
CA THR A 80 -1.10 -7.60 2.88
C THR A 80 0.29 -8.23 2.94
N ASN A 81 0.78 -8.69 1.78
CA ASN A 81 2.21 -8.95 1.58
C ASN A 81 2.90 -7.65 1.15
N LEU A 82 3.74 -7.08 2.01
CA LEU A 82 4.54 -5.88 1.79
C LEU A 82 6.05 -6.18 1.88
N GLN A 83 6.45 -7.45 1.75
CA GLN A 83 7.86 -7.81 1.81
C GLN A 83 8.66 -6.98 0.80
N TRP A 84 9.81 -6.45 1.23
CA TRP A 84 10.70 -5.60 0.41
C TRP A 84 10.08 -4.30 -0.14
N ALA A 85 8.88 -3.91 0.32
CA ALA A 85 8.23 -2.69 -0.16
C ALA A 85 9.00 -1.43 0.28
N ASN A 86 8.94 -0.39 -0.55
CA ASN A 86 9.53 0.91 -0.27
C ASN A 86 8.43 1.92 0.11
N LEU A 87 8.30 2.18 1.41
CA LEU A 87 7.36 3.12 2.04
C LEU A 87 8.09 4.38 2.55
N VAL A 88 9.28 4.68 2.01
CA VAL A 88 10.10 5.81 2.48
C VAL A 88 9.36 7.14 2.30
N ASN A 89 9.34 7.97 3.34
CA ASN A 89 8.58 9.24 3.40
C ASN A 89 7.05 9.10 3.21
N ALA A 90 6.47 7.90 3.31
CA ALA A 90 5.02 7.74 3.15
C ALA A 90 4.26 8.30 4.37
N ASP A 91 3.06 8.85 4.13
CA ASP A 91 2.11 9.15 5.21
C ASP A 91 1.29 7.88 5.51
N LEU A 92 1.54 7.25 6.65
CA LEU A 92 0.89 6.02 7.12
C LEU A 92 0.04 6.27 8.36
N LYS A 93 -0.30 7.53 8.68
CA LYS A 93 -1.03 7.85 9.91
C LYS A 93 -2.38 7.12 9.95
N GLY A 94 -2.63 6.41 11.03
CA GLY A 94 -3.86 5.63 11.23
C GLY A 94 -4.05 4.46 10.26
N ALA A 95 -3.04 4.06 9.48
CA ALA A 95 -3.13 2.91 8.60
C ALA A 95 -3.21 1.60 9.41
N ASN A 96 -3.97 0.62 8.90
CA ASN A 96 -4.10 -0.70 9.51
C ASN A 96 -3.18 -1.70 8.80
N PHE A 97 -2.11 -2.13 9.46
CA PHE A 97 -1.19 -3.19 9.02
C PHE A 97 -1.39 -4.50 9.79
N SER A 98 -2.54 -4.70 10.44
CA SER A 98 -2.76 -5.92 11.24
C SER A 98 -2.56 -7.18 10.40
N ASN A 99 -1.74 -8.11 10.91
CA ASN A 99 -1.36 -9.36 10.23
C ASN A 99 -0.66 -9.18 8.85
N ALA A 100 -0.19 -7.97 8.52
CA ALA A 100 0.58 -7.76 7.29
C ALA A 100 2.02 -8.29 7.43
N ASP A 101 2.63 -8.65 6.31
CA ASP A 101 4.05 -8.99 6.25
C ASP A 101 4.86 -7.83 5.66
N LEU A 102 5.56 -7.10 6.51
CA LEU A 102 6.47 -6.00 6.15
C LEU A 102 7.95 -6.44 6.21
N SER A 103 8.25 -7.74 6.16
CA SER A 103 9.63 -8.20 6.27
C SER A 103 10.51 -7.50 5.24
N GLN A 104 11.64 -6.94 5.69
CA GLN A 104 12.59 -6.21 4.85
C GLN A 104 12.04 -4.97 4.13
N ALA A 105 10.82 -4.51 4.47
CA ALA A 105 10.28 -3.27 3.94
C ALA A 105 11.06 -2.06 4.48
N SER A 106 11.04 -0.94 3.77
CA SER A 106 11.63 0.31 4.23
C SER A 106 10.56 1.36 4.55
N LEU A 107 10.39 1.66 5.83
CA LEU A 107 9.52 2.71 6.36
C LEU A 107 10.32 3.95 6.81
N ARG A 108 11.58 4.10 6.38
CA ARG A 108 12.42 5.23 6.78
C ARG A 108 11.70 6.56 6.50
N ASP A 109 11.71 7.46 7.49
CA ASP A 109 11.06 8.77 7.44
C ASP A 109 9.53 8.72 7.20
N ALA A 110 8.88 7.55 7.29
CA ALA A 110 7.44 7.43 7.18
C ALA A 110 6.73 7.91 8.46
N GLN A 111 5.53 8.48 8.30
CA GLN A 111 4.72 8.94 9.44
C GLN A 111 3.76 7.83 9.86
N ILE A 112 3.99 7.20 11.01
CA ILE A 112 3.22 6.04 11.48
C ILE A 112 2.32 6.33 12.70
N ASP A 113 2.00 7.59 12.95
CA ASP A 113 1.18 7.98 14.11
C ASP A 113 -0.16 7.24 14.10
N ASN A 114 -0.48 6.54 15.20
CA ASN A 114 -1.70 5.72 15.36
C ASN A 114 -1.86 4.57 14.36
N ALA A 115 -0.82 4.17 13.63
CA ALA A 115 -0.89 2.98 12.78
C ALA A 115 -0.97 1.69 13.63
N ASP A 116 -1.76 0.72 13.18
CA ASP A 116 -1.93 -0.57 13.85
C ASP A 116 -1.03 -1.62 13.21
N PHE A 117 -0.06 -2.15 13.97
CA PHE A 117 0.85 -3.22 13.53
C PHE A 117 0.56 -4.55 14.26
N SER A 118 -0.63 -4.73 14.83
CA SER A 118 -0.98 -5.92 15.60
C SER A 118 -0.84 -7.19 14.77
N GLY A 119 0.06 -8.09 15.17
CA GLY A 119 0.34 -9.33 14.45
C GLY A 119 1.12 -9.16 13.15
N ALA A 120 1.60 -7.95 12.82
CA ALA A 120 2.42 -7.72 11.65
C ALA A 120 3.80 -8.38 11.80
N ILE A 121 4.34 -8.92 10.71
CA ILE A 121 5.72 -9.41 10.64
C ILE A 121 6.59 -8.25 10.15
N MET A 122 7.60 -7.88 10.92
CA MET A 122 8.47 -6.73 10.62
C MET A 122 9.96 -7.09 10.62
N THR A 123 10.31 -8.38 10.56
CA THR A 123 11.71 -8.82 10.62
C THR A 123 12.53 -8.21 9.48
N GLY A 124 13.58 -7.48 9.85
CA GLY A 124 14.46 -6.79 8.92
C GLY A 124 13.89 -5.49 8.34
N ALA A 125 12.67 -5.08 8.74
CA ALA A 125 12.10 -3.81 8.27
C ALA A 125 12.93 -2.63 8.76
N ILE A 126 13.13 -1.62 7.92
CA ILE A 126 13.76 -0.36 8.32
C ILE A 126 12.66 0.55 8.86
N MET A 127 12.74 0.87 10.15
CA MET A 127 11.77 1.70 10.88
C MET A 127 11.89 3.19 10.51
N PRO A 128 10.91 4.03 10.86
CA PRO A 128 10.94 5.47 10.56
C PRO A 128 12.19 6.20 11.00
N ASP A 129 12.77 5.83 12.15
CA ASP A 129 14.03 6.39 12.67
C ASP A 129 15.30 5.84 11.98
N GLY A 130 15.13 4.95 11.00
CA GLY A 130 16.19 4.32 10.24
C GLY A 130 16.82 3.10 10.90
N THR A 131 16.36 2.67 12.08
CA THR A 131 16.79 1.42 12.71
C THR A 131 16.19 0.21 12.01
N VAL A 132 16.81 -0.97 12.18
CA VAL A 132 16.29 -2.24 11.63
C VAL A 132 15.52 -2.96 12.74
N HIS A 133 14.28 -3.35 12.46
CA HIS A 133 13.46 -4.14 13.37
C HIS A 133 13.95 -5.60 13.37
N PRO A 134 14.17 -6.21 14.55
CA PRO A 134 14.65 -7.58 14.66
C PRO A 134 13.66 -8.63 14.13
#